data_AF-A0AAT9SKL0-F1
#
_entry.id   AF-A0AAT9SKL0-F1
#
_cell.length_a   1.000
_cell.length_b   1.000
_cell.length_c   1.000
_cell.angle_alpha   90.00
_cell.angle_beta   90.00
_cell.angle_gamma   90.00
#
_symmetry.space_group_name_H-M   'P 1'
#
loop_
_entity.id
_entity.type
_entity.pdbx_description
1 polymer ?
#
loop_
_entity_poly.entity_id
_entity_poly.type
_entity_poly.pdbx_seq_one_letter_code
_entity_poly.pdbx_strand_id
1 'polypeptide(L)'
;MRIVLAVCAGLFWLQAQAAAPVIATIDRSVWPERLETPALFDVASRAEILAFAHELSLSEKLGEEGLKQRLGLRFVNVPSLNVVRHRLWLRLLENYQNAQKSCEEDANFCVLVEDMEQLRQRADEYQVSNDSFYAGWARPSAVFHQRYLNELLFMAALFPQTSSEIERYNSDEMSGDEMPDRTFMLNFESGPSPADGGTDWLADFMRQQKMTATFFVLGKSLQERLNSTSVASVQALYRQQCVGIQGWEYRSHSQWLDWQDSVQRSAALVQHVLADNFVPLFRPPYGHRRADSGDFFRTQHLRVSLWNIDAEDDNGRLTAEQIQDRVLTLMLLWRKGTVAFHDVANKAQSALPLLLANTAQSELIWEDCRNISEAPVEQGLESSEEAAPDGE
;
A
#
# COMPACT_ATOMS: atom_id res chain seq x y z
N MET A 1 61.39 -20.95 -12.99
CA MET A 1 61.77 -19.68 -12.36
C MET A 1 61.36 -18.54 -13.28
N ARG A 2 60.47 -17.64 -12.83
CA ARG A 2 60.02 -16.36 -13.46
C ARG A 2 59.09 -16.52 -14.69
N ILE A 3 57.75 -16.40 -14.58
CA ILE A 3 56.87 -15.25 -14.28
C ILE A 3 57.02 -14.10 -15.30
N VAL A 4 56.02 -13.92 -16.17
CA VAL A 4 55.39 -12.62 -16.42
C VAL A 4 53.88 -12.85 -16.62
N LEU A 5 53.11 -12.34 -15.67
CA LEU A 5 51.64 -12.23 -15.67
C LEU A 5 51.20 -11.09 -16.60
N ALA A 6 50.24 -11.35 -17.48
CA ALA A 6 49.39 -10.30 -18.05
C ALA A 6 48.13 -10.19 -17.18
N VAL A 7 48.13 -9.20 -16.29
CA VAL A 7 46.99 -8.83 -15.45
C VAL A 7 45.99 -8.07 -16.33
N CYS A 8 44.93 -8.74 -16.78
CA CYS A 8 43.73 -8.04 -17.24
C CYS A 8 42.96 -7.59 -15.99
N ALA A 9 42.99 -6.28 -15.75
CA ALA A 9 42.23 -5.61 -14.70
C ALA A 9 40.73 -5.65 -15.03
N GLY A 10 40.06 -6.73 -14.61
CA GLY A 10 38.62 -6.75 -14.44
C GLY A 10 38.25 -5.96 -13.19
N LEU A 11 38.11 -4.65 -13.33
CA LEU A 11 37.46 -3.82 -12.32
C LEU A 11 35.98 -4.20 -12.31
N PHE A 12 35.63 -5.16 -11.47
CA PHE A 12 34.26 -5.41 -11.05
C PHE A 12 33.73 -4.14 -10.41
N TRP A 13 32.85 -3.44 -11.13
CA TRP A 13 31.94 -2.47 -10.54
C TRP A 13 30.97 -3.26 -9.65
N LEU A 14 31.36 -3.47 -8.39
CA LEU A 14 30.43 -3.81 -7.33
C LEU A 14 29.55 -2.58 -7.11
N GLN A 15 28.47 -2.47 -7.90
CA GLN A 15 27.33 -1.69 -7.50
C GLN A 15 26.79 -2.32 -6.23
N ALA A 16 27.17 -1.77 -5.07
CA ALA A 16 26.48 -2.06 -3.83
C ALA A 16 25.05 -1.55 -4.03
N GLN A 17 24.15 -2.44 -4.46
CA GLN A 17 22.72 -2.22 -4.37
C GLN A 17 22.42 -1.94 -2.90
N ALA A 18 21.81 -0.79 -2.63
CA ALA A 18 21.31 -0.49 -1.30
C ALA A 18 20.37 -1.63 -0.88
N ALA A 19 20.60 -2.20 0.30
CA ALA A 19 19.68 -3.19 0.83
C ALA A 19 18.34 -2.52 1.11
N ALA A 20 17.24 -3.16 0.72
CA ALA A 20 15.90 -2.71 1.07
C ALA A 20 15.77 -2.53 2.60
N PRO A 21 14.94 -1.58 3.08
CA PRO A 21 14.73 -1.36 4.49
C PRO A 21 14.21 -2.63 5.20
N VAL A 22 14.45 -2.70 6.51
CA VAL A 22 13.92 -3.79 7.34
C VAL A 22 12.41 -3.66 7.42
N ILE A 23 11.69 -4.71 7.05
CA ILE A 23 10.23 -4.76 7.09
C ILE A 23 9.72 -4.49 8.52
N ALA A 24 8.78 -3.57 8.65
CA ALA A 24 8.13 -3.20 9.89
C ALA A 24 7.18 -4.30 10.33
N THR A 25 7.44 -4.82 11.53
CA THR A 25 6.61 -5.81 12.21
C THR A 25 6.45 -5.40 13.66
N ILE A 26 5.32 -5.78 14.25
CA ILE A 26 5.00 -5.58 15.65
C ILE A 26 4.26 -6.82 16.13
N ASP A 27 4.45 -7.20 17.39
CA ASP A 27 3.60 -8.16 18.08
C ASP A 27 2.46 -7.36 18.71
N ARG A 28 1.24 -7.51 18.21
CA ARG A 28 0.10 -6.71 18.71
C ARG A 28 -0.43 -7.20 20.06
N SER A 29 0.04 -8.31 20.60
CA SER A 29 -0.31 -8.73 21.96
C SER A 29 0.19 -7.77 23.05
N VAL A 30 1.12 -6.87 22.70
CA VAL A 30 1.60 -5.80 23.58
C VAL A 30 0.61 -4.63 23.71
N TRP A 31 -0.35 -4.50 22.77
CA TRP A 31 -1.42 -3.52 22.88
C TRP A 31 -2.45 -4.04 23.89
N PRO A 32 -2.75 -3.30 24.97
CA PRO A 32 -3.44 -3.86 26.13
C PRO A 32 -4.96 -3.94 25.99
N GLU A 33 -5.55 -3.36 24.93
CA GLU A 33 -7.00 -3.32 24.71
C GLU A 33 -7.41 -4.18 23.52
N ARG A 34 -8.55 -4.86 23.59
CA ARG A 34 -9.07 -5.58 22.43
C ARG A 34 -9.87 -4.66 21.54
N LEU A 35 -9.83 -4.89 20.23
CA LEU A 35 -10.58 -4.11 19.24
C LEU A 35 -12.01 -4.65 19.10
N GLU A 36 -12.78 -4.57 20.19
CA GLU A 36 -14.12 -5.15 20.29
C GLU A 36 -15.25 -4.12 20.03
N THR A 37 -14.89 -2.85 19.79
CA THR A 37 -15.87 -1.80 19.45
C THR A 37 -15.25 -0.75 18.50
N PRO A 38 -16.10 0.01 17.78
CA PRO A 38 -15.72 1.24 17.06
C PRO A 38 -14.85 2.22 17.86
N ALA A 39 -15.22 2.46 19.13
CA ALA A 39 -14.50 3.40 19.99
C ALA A 39 -13.11 2.88 20.36
N LEU A 40 -12.97 1.58 20.61
CA LEU A 40 -11.66 0.95 20.89
C LEU A 40 -10.77 0.94 19.64
N PHE A 41 -11.34 0.79 18.44
CA PHE A 41 -10.61 1.01 17.19
C PHE A 41 -10.07 2.44 17.10
N ASP A 42 -10.87 3.45 17.45
CA ASP A 42 -10.40 4.84 17.44
C ASP A 42 -9.34 5.14 18.49
N VAL A 43 -9.42 4.56 19.70
CA VAL A 43 -8.37 4.70 20.73
C VAL A 43 -7.04 4.17 20.18
N ALA A 44 -7.04 2.95 19.64
CA ALA A 44 -5.85 2.36 19.04
C ALA A 44 -5.36 3.20 17.84
N SER A 45 -6.28 3.63 16.97
CA SER A 45 -5.95 4.46 15.80
C SER A 45 -5.31 5.78 16.17
N ARG A 46 -5.83 6.52 17.17
CA ARG A 46 -5.19 7.76 17.67
C ARG A 46 -3.77 7.50 18.18
N ALA A 47 -3.55 6.37 18.86
CA ALA A 47 -2.24 5.98 19.36
C ALA A 47 -1.26 5.70 18.21
N GLU A 48 -1.64 4.87 17.22
CA GLU A 48 -0.79 4.59 16.05
C GLU A 48 -0.50 5.87 15.24
N ILE A 49 -1.50 6.75 15.05
CA ILE A 49 -1.35 8.02 14.32
C ILE A 49 -0.35 8.96 15.02
N LEU A 50 -0.49 9.17 16.33
CA LEU A 50 0.44 10.03 17.08
C LEU A 50 1.86 9.45 17.11
N ALA A 51 2.00 8.14 17.28
CA ALA A 51 3.29 7.45 17.25
C ALA A 51 3.97 7.58 15.88
N PHE A 52 3.24 7.41 14.78
CA PHE A 52 3.78 7.61 13.43
C PHE A 52 4.10 9.08 13.16
N ALA A 53 3.22 10.01 13.55
CA ALA A 53 3.44 11.44 13.40
C ALA A 53 4.72 11.89 14.14
N HIS A 54 4.99 11.33 15.32
CA HIS A 54 6.23 11.57 16.06
C HIS A 54 7.47 11.15 15.26
N GLU A 55 7.51 9.92 14.74
CA GLU A 55 8.63 9.44 13.91
C GLU A 55 8.78 10.27 12.61
N LEU A 56 7.67 10.71 12.02
CA LEU A 56 7.67 11.60 10.86
C LEU A 56 8.32 12.95 11.21
N SER A 57 7.92 13.59 12.31
CA SER A 57 8.55 14.82 12.82
C SER A 57 10.04 14.65 13.08
N LEU A 58 10.45 13.57 13.74
CA LEU A 58 11.87 13.28 13.99
C LEU A 58 12.67 13.15 12.68
N SER A 59 12.07 12.54 11.65
CA SER A 59 12.72 12.38 10.34
C SER A 59 12.93 13.71 9.61
N GLU A 60 12.07 14.70 9.82
CA GLU A 60 12.16 16.03 9.18
C GLU A 60 13.29 16.89 9.76
N LYS A 61 13.78 16.55 10.96
CA LYS A 61 14.96 17.18 11.57
C LYS A 61 16.27 16.77 10.89
N LEU A 62 16.24 15.77 10.01
CA LEU A 62 17.40 15.30 9.25
C LEU A 62 17.56 16.09 7.93
N GLY A 63 18.75 16.64 7.72
CA GLY A 63 19.17 17.10 6.39
C GLY A 63 19.44 15.94 5.42
N GLU A 64 19.81 16.26 4.19
CA GLU A 64 20.02 15.28 3.11
C GLU A 64 20.99 14.15 3.49
N GLU A 65 22.13 14.46 4.10
CA GLU A 65 23.12 13.45 4.53
C GLU A 65 22.56 12.54 5.63
N GLY A 66 21.78 13.08 6.56
CA GLY A 66 21.10 12.28 7.58
C GLY A 66 20.06 11.33 6.97
N LEU A 67 19.37 11.78 5.92
CA LEU A 67 18.41 10.95 5.17
C LEU A 67 19.12 9.84 4.38
N LYS A 68 20.23 10.15 3.70
CA LYS A 68 21.07 9.14 3.04
C LYS A 68 21.52 8.07 4.01
N GLN A 69 22.02 8.46 5.19
CA GLN A 69 22.45 7.53 6.22
C GLN A 69 21.29 6.69 6.77
N ARG A 70 20.15 7.33 7.10
CA ARG A 70 18.95 6.66 7.63
C ARG A 70 18.40 5.62 6.66
N LEU A 71 18.38 5.93 5.37
CA LEU A 71 17.80 5.07 4.33
C LEU A 71 18.82 4.13 3.67
N GLY A 72 20.12 4.24 4.02
CA GLY A 72 21.17 3.44 3.39
C GLY A 72 21.37 3.75 1.90
N LEU A 73 21.05 4.96 1.46
CA LEU A 73 21.08 5.38 0.05
C LEU A 73 22.27 6.30 -0.22
N ARG A 74 22.87 6.17 -1.42
CA ARG A 74 23.93 7.09 -1.89
C ARG A 74 23.37 8.44 -2.32
N PHE A 75 22.15 8.43 -2.85
CA PHE A 75 21.44 9.59 -3.35
C PHE A 75 19.98 9.51 -2.89
N VAL A 76 19.39 10.64 -2.54
CA VAL A 76 17.98 10.75 -2.16
C VAL A 76 17.34 11.88 -2.96
N ASN A 77 16.16 11.63 -3.52
CA ASN A 77 15.37 12.68 -4.15
C ASN A 77 14.64 13.51 -3.08
N VAL A 78 15.30 14.56 -2.58
CA VAL A 78 14.73 15.44 -1.54
C VAL A 78 13.40 16.10 -1.95
N PRO A 79 13.23 16.63 -3.18
CA PRO A 79 11.93 17.11 -3.65
C PRO A 79 10.81 16.06 -3.51
N SER A 80 11.05 14.83 -3.97
CA SER A 80 10.08 13.73 -3.86
C SER A 80 9.76 13.37 -2.40
N LEU A 81 10.78 13.30 -1.55
CA LEU A 81 10.61 13.09 -0.11
C LEU A 81 9.69 14.16 0.52
N ASN A 82 9.86 15.43 0.16
CA ASN A 82 9.05 16.52 0.70
C ASN A 82 7.58 16.44 0.26
N VAL A 83 7.32 16.07 -1.00
CA VAL A 83 5.96 15.84 -1.51
C VAL A 83 5.28 14.73 -0.72
N VAL A 84 5.95 13.59 -0.58
CA VAL A 84 5.40 12.43 0.15
C VAL A 84 5.18 12.77 1.62
N ARG A 85 6.14 13.41 2.30
CA ARG A 85 5.97 13.85 3.71
C ARG A 85 4.78 14.77 3.90
N HIS A 86 4.61 15.76 3.01
CA HIS A 86 3.47 16.67 3.08
C HIS A 86 2.14 15.92 2.97
N ARG A 87 2.03 14.99 2.03
CA ARG A 87 0.85 14.14 1.87
C ARG A 87 0.61 13.22 3.07
N LEU A 88 1.67 12.63 3.65
CA LEU A 88 1.55 11.83 4.87
C LEU A 88 0.97 12.67 6.01
N TRP A 89 1.45 13.89 6.22
CA TRP A 89 0.89 14.80 7.23
C TRP A 89 -0.59 15.13 7.01
N LEU A 90 -1.00 15.45 5.77
CA LEU A 90 -2.40 15.71 5.44
C LEU A 90 -3.29 14.50 5.78
N ARG A 91 -2.81 13.30 5.46
CA ARG A 91 -3.52 12.06 5.75
C ARG A 91 -3.61 11.78 7.26
N LEU A 92 -2.54 12.01 8.01
CA LEU A 92 -2.54 11.86 9.47
C LEU A 92 -3.54 12.84 10.11
N LEU A 93 -3.63 14.07 9.62
CA LEU A 93 -4.58 15.06 10.10
C LEU A 93 -6.02 14.60 9.87
N GLU A 94 -6.37 14.21 8.63
CA GLU A 94 -7.70 13.70 8.31
C GLU A 94 -8.06 12.49 9.20
N ASN A 95 -7.15 11.53 9.29
CA ASN A 95 -7.36 10.29 10.04
C ASN A 95 -7.51 10.55 11.53
N TYR A 96 -6.69 11.44 12.11
CA TYR A 96 -6.80 11.81 13.51
C TYR A 96 -8.13 12.54 13.78
N GLN A 97 -8.52 13.45 12.88
CA GLN A 97 -9.79 14.16 12.98
C GLN A 97 -11.00 13.23 12.91
N ASN A 98 -10.93 12.14 12.14
CA ASN A 98 -11.95 11.11 12.17
C ASN A 98 -11.92 10.30 13.47
N ALA A 99 -10.75 9.88 13.92
CA ALA A 99 -10.59 9.10 15.14
C ALA A 99 -10.95 9.88 16.43
N GLN A 100 -10.79 11.20 16.45
CA GLN A 100 -11.12 12.03 17.63
C GLN A 100 -12.62 12.30 17.78
N LYS A 101 -13.47 11.95 16.78
CA LYS A 101 -14.93 12.12 16.88
C LYS A 101 -15.56 11.31 18.01
N SER A 102 -14.93 10.20 18.40
CA SER A 102 -15.35 9.35 19.52
C SER A 102 -14.66 9.68 20.84
N CYS A 103 -13.97 10.82 20.92
CA CYS A 103 -13.38 11.26 22.17
C CYS A 103 -14.44 11.65 23.19
N GLU A 104 -14.53 10.88 24.26
CA GLU A 104 -15.17 11.31 25.51
C GLU A 104 -14.17 12.09 26.38
N GLU A 105 -14.67 12.78 27.40
CA GLU A 105 -13.83 13.44 28.41
C GLU A 105 -12.89 12.39 29.05
N ASP A 106 -11.59 12.68 29.12
CA ASP A 106 -10.52 11.78 29.62
C ASP A 106 -10.20 10.52 28.79
N ALA A 107 -10.55 10.48 27.51
CA ALA A 107 -10.19 9.36 26.63
C ALA A 107 -8.68 9.28 26.31
N ASN A 108 -8.11 8.08 26.34
CA ASN A 108 -6.69 7.84 26.01
C ASN A 108 -6.35 8.28 24.57
N PHE A 109 -5.15 8.87 24.42
CA PHE A 109 -4.63 9.43 23.18
C PHE A 109 -5.56 10.46 22.50
N CYS A 110 -6.52 11.01 23.24
CA CYS A 110 -7.39 12.06 22.75
C CYS A 110 -6.85 13.43 23.14
N VAL A 111 -6.12 14.04 22.21
CA VAL A 111 -5.66 15.43 22.30
C VAL A 111 -6.35 16.24 21.22
N LEU A 112 -6.71 17.49 21.50
CA LEU A 112 -7.34 18.34 20.50
C LEU A 112 -6.38 18.58 19.33
N VAL A 113 -6.85 18.27 18.11
CA VAL A 113 -6.18 18.53 16.85
C VAL A 113 -7.19 19.02 15.81
N GLU A 114 -7.22 20.32 15.56
CA GLU A 114 -8.11 20.96 14.59
C GLU A 114 -7.40 21.27 13.26
N ASP A 115 -6.08 21.38 13.27
CA ASP A 115 -5.28 21.77 12.12
C ASP A 115 -3.88 21.11 12.12
N MET A 116 -3.12 21.42 11.08
CA MET A 116 -1.76 20.89 10.86
C MET A 116 -0.74 21.35 11.90
N GLU A 117 -0.86 22.58 12.39
CA GLU A 117 0.05 23.13 13.39
C GLU A 117 -0.12 22.39 14.71
N GLN A 118 -1.38 22.22 15.13
CA GLN A 118 -1.72 21.46 16.32
C GLN A 118 -1.25 20.01 16.21
N LEU A 119 -1.50 19.32 15.08
CA LEU A 119 -1.05 17.93 14.91
C LEU A 119 0.48 17.80 15.05
N ARG A 120 1.25 18.70 14.41
CA ARG A 120 2.71 18.71 14.51
C ARG A 120 3.19 18.97 15.92
N GLN A 121 2.56 19.91 16.63
CA GLN A 121 2.84 20.14 18.05
C GLN A 121 2.58 18.89 18.89
N ARG A 122 1.41 18.23 18.71
CA ARG A 122 1.08 16.98 19.42
C ARG A 122 2.06 15.85 19.11
N ALA A 123 2.52 15.76 17.87
CA ALA A 123 3.54 14.80 17.47
C ALA A 123 4.88 15.07 18.16
N ASP A 124 5.32 16.32 18.28
CA ASP A 124 6.56 16.66 18.98
C ASP A 124 6.48 16.43 20.50
N GLU A 125 5.31 16.67 21.10
CA GLU A 125 5.03 16.44 22.53
C GLU A 125 4.73 14.97 22.87
N TYR A 126 4.50 14.13 21.85
CA TYR A 126 4.05 12.75 22.04
C TYR A 126 5.05 11.93 22.84
N GLN A 127 4.57 11.37 23.95
CA GLN A 127 5.29 10.43 24.78
C GLN A 127 4.29 9.55 25.52
N VAL A 128 4.67 8.29 25.74
CA VAL A 128 3.92 7.36 26.61
C VAL A 128 4.73 7.18 27.89
N SER A 129 4.14 7.51 29.03
CA SER A 129 4.82 7.38 30.32
C SER A 129 5.10 5.92 30.67
N ASN A 130 6.20 5.66 31.38
CA ASN A 130 6.60 4.30 31.77
C ASN A 130 5.65 3.64 32.79
N ASP A 131 4.83 4.42 33.47
CA ASP A 131 3.77 3.99 34.39
C ASP A 131 2.38 3.95 33.74
N SER A 132 2.28 4.27 32.44
CA SER A 132 1.03 4.20 31.68
C SER A 132 0.59 2.76 31.45
N PHE A 133 -0.73 2.56 31.33
CA PHE A 133 -1.33 1.30 30.86
C PHE A 133 -0.76 0.84 29.49
N TYR A 134 -0.27 1.78 28.67
CA TYR A 134 0.29 1.52 27.34
C TYR A 134 1.82 1.39 27.31
N ALA A 135 2.50 1.39 28.46
CA ALA A 135 3.97 1.38 28.52
C ALA A 135 4.60 0.18 27.78
N GLY A 136 3.93 -0.99 27.81
CA GLY A 136 4.38 -2.19 27.09
C GLY A 136 4.33 -2.05 25.56
N TRP A 137 3.40 -1.24 25.03
CA TRP A 137 3.23 -1.02 23.60
C TRP A 137 4.14 0.10 23.05
N ALA A 138 4.47 1.10 23.87
CA ALA A 138 5.16 2.31 23.43
C ALA A 138 6.45 2.06 22.62
N ARG A 139 7.36 1.23 23.15
CA ARG A 139 8.63 0.95 22.47
C ARG A 139 8.46 0.07 21.22
N PRO A 140 7.74 -1.07 21.27
CA PRO A 140 7.43 -1.84 20.06
C PRO A 140 6.79 -0.99 18.95
N SER A 141 5.84 -0.12 19.32
CA SER A 141 5.19 0.81 18.41
C SER A 141 6.16 1.81 17.78
N ALA A 142 7.02 2.46 18.56
CA ALA A 142 8.04 3.36 18.01
C ALA A 142 8.96 2.66 17.00
N VAL A 143 9.38 1.42 17.29
CA VAL A 143 10.21 0.62 16.37
C VAL A 143 9.46 0.29 15.07
N PHE A 144 8.19 -0.09 15.17
CA PHE A 144 7.34 -0.34 14.00
C PHE A 144 7.22 0.91 13.13
N HIS A 145 6.79 2.03 13.70
CA HIS A 145 6.56 3.26 12.95
C HIS A 145 7.85 3.84 12.35
N GLN A 146 8.97 3.72 13.05
CA GLN A 146 10.27 4.11 12.50
C GLN A 146 10.62 3.31 11.24
N ARG A 147 10.43 1.99 11.28
CA ARG A 147 10.72 1.09 10.15
C ARG A 147 9.74 1.30 9.01
N TYR A 148 8.45 1.43 9.31
CA TYR A 148 7.44 1.65 8.30
C TYR A 148 7.64 3.00 7.60
N LEU A 149 7.99 4.05 8.36
CA LEU A 149 8.38 5.33 7.77
C LEU A 149 9.63 5.19 6.87
N ASN A 150 10.60 4.35 7.24
CA ASN A 150 11.76 4.10 6.39
C ASN A 150 11.40 3.40 5.08
N GLU A 151 10.44 2.46 5.08
CA GLU A 151 9.91 1.86 3.85
C GLU A 151 9.33 2.93 2.92
N LEU A 152 8.44 3.78 3.45
CA LEU A 152 7.81 4.86 2.69
C LEU A 152 8.82 5.88 2.16
N LEU A 153 9.75 6.33 3.00
CA LEU A 153 10.77 7.31 2.60
C LEU A 153 11.81 6.71 1.65
N PHE A 154 12.11 5.41 1.76
CA PHE A 154 13.00 4.73 0.82
C PHE A 154 12.40 4.75 -0.58
N MET A 155 11.11 4.41 -0.73
CA MET A 155 10.41 4.48 -2.01
C MET A 155 10.32 5.91 -2.53
N ALA A 156 9.96 6.86 -1.66
CA ALA A 156 9.88 8.28 -2.02
C ALA A 156 11.23 8.84 -2.50
N ALA A 157 12.34 8.43 -1.87
CA ALA A 157 13.68 8.87 -2.25
C ALA A 157 14.12 8.36 -3.63
N LEU A 158 13.53 7.26 -4.11
CA LEU A 158 13.83 6.66 -5.43
C LEU A 158 12.86 7.13 -6.53
N PHE A 159 11.68 7.62 -6.17
CA PHE A 159 10.70 8.16 -7.11
C PHE A 159 11.23 9.45 -7.78
N PRO A 160 10.96 9.70 -9.08
CA PRO A 160 10.24 8.85 -10.03
C PRO A 160 11.14 7.87 -10.81
N GLN A 161 12.45 7.77 -10.49
CA GLN A 161 13.38 6.89 -11.21
C GLN A 161 13.01 5.41 -11.04
N THR A 162 12.64 5.05 -9.82
CA THR A 162 11.93 3.81 -9.52
C THR A 162 10.55 4.21 -9.01
N SER A 163 9.54 4.13 -9.86
CA SER A 163 8.15 4.28 -9.43
C SER A 163 7.75 3.17 -8.48
N SER A 164 6.84 3.44 -7.57
CA SER A 164 6.16 2.44 -6.76
C SER A 164 4.74 2.92 -6.45
N GLU A 165 4.05 2.23 -5.56
CA GLU A 165 2.80 2.67 -4.94
C GLU A 165 2.92 3.96 -4.13
N ILE A 166 4.14 4.39 -3.77
CA ILE A 166 4.37 5.55 -2.91
C ILE A 166 3.85 6.86 -3.49
N GLU A 167 3.74 7.03 -4.80
CA GLU A 167 3.19 8.24 -5.41
C GLU A 167 2.53 7.94 -6.75
N ARG A 168 1.45 8.67 -7.02
CA ARG A 168 0.68 8.66 -8.27
C ARG A 168 1.32 9.59 -9.29
N TYR A 169 1.18 9.25 -10.56
CA TYR A 169 1.59 10.15 -11.65
C TYR A 169 0.49 11.12 -12.06
N ASN A 170 -0.79 10.78 -11.82
CA ASN A 170 -1.95 11.60 -12.14
C ASN A 170 -3.19 11.11 -11.36
N SER A 171 -4.30 11.83 -11.50
CA SER A 171 -5.59 11.56 -10.84
C SER A 171 -6.31 10.29 -11.32
N ASP A 172 -5.90 9.68 -12.44
CA ASP A 172 -6.51 8.45 -12.94
C ASP A 172 -6.07 7.21 -12.15
N GLU A 173 -5.00 7.35 -11.36
CA GLU A 173 -4.45 6.31 -10.51
C GLU A 173 -5.10 6.32 -9.12
N MET A 174 -5.34 5.12 -8.58
CA MET A 174 -5.98 4.91 -7.28
C MET A 174 -4.98 4.31 -6.30
N SER A 175 -5.06 4.72 -5.03
CA SER A 175 -4.19 4.22 -3.96
C SER A 175 -4.96 3.58 -2.80
N GLY A 176 -6.27 3.84 -2.71
CA GLY A 176 -7.12 3.48 -1.57
C GLY A 176 -7.28 4.64 -0.57
N ASP A 177 -6.52 5.72 -0.71
CA ASP A 177 -6.64 6.91 0.15
C ASP A 177 -7.96 7.66 -0.09
N GLU A 178 -8.60 7.39 -1.23
CA GLU A 178 -9.83 8.02 -1.69
C GLU A 178 -11.10 7.45 -1.01
N MET A 179 -10.98 6.36 -0.25
CA MET A 179 -12.10 5.68 0.39
C MET A 179 -12.64 6.47 1.61
N PRO A 180 -13.89 6.22 2.04
CA PRO A 180 -14.39 6.72 3.32
C PRO A 180 -13.61 6.15 4.52
N ASP A 181 -13.74 6.82 5.67
CA ASP A 181 -13.17 6.34 6.93
C ASP A 181 -13.63 4.89 7.25
N ARG A 182 -12.73 4.08 7.80
CA ARG A 182 -12.91 2.64 8.13
C ARG A 182 -13.31 1.74 6.98
N THR A 183 -13.06 2.16 5.74
CA THR A 183 -13.38 1.39 4.54
C THR A 183 -12.13 0.77 3.93
N PHE A 184 -12.16 -0.55 3.73
CA PHE A 184 -11.04 -1.32 3.22
C PHE A 184 -11.47 -2.23 2.07
N MET A 185 -10.59 -2.40 1.09
CA MET A 185 -10.76 -3.36 0.00
C MET A 185 -9.63 -4.38 0.02
N LEU A 186 -9.96 -5.66 -0.18
CA LEU A 186 -8.98 -6.74 -0.26
C LEU A 186 -8.59 -6.99 -1.71
N ASN A 187 -7.29 -7.00 -1.97
CA ASN A 187 -6.75 -7.30 -3.28
C ASN A 187 -5.73 -8.44 -3.19
N PHE A 188 -5.76 -9.31 -4.19
CA PHE A 188 -4.91 -10.49 -4.29
C PHE A 188 -4.10 -10.46 -5.59
N GLU A 189 -2.80 -10.70 -5.51
CA GLU A 189 -1.87 -10.49 -6.62
C GLU A 189 -1.12 -11.75 -7.06
N SER A 190 -0.65 -11.75 -8.31
CA SER A 190 0.19 -12.75 -8.97
C SER A 190 -0.50 -14.04 -9.43
N GLY A 191 -1.77 -14.23 -9.10
CA GLY A 191 -2.55 -15.40 -9.47
C GLY A 191 -2.97 -15.47 -10.95
N PRO A 192 -3.78 -16.49 -11.31
CA PRO A 192 -4.13 -17.63 -10.47
C PRO A 192 -2.95 -18.57 -10.24
N SER A 193 -2.88 -19.18 -9.06
CA SER A 193 -2.02 -20.35 -8.79
C SER A 193 -2.49 -21.58 -9.60
N PRO A 194 -1.69 -22.67 -9.64
CA PRO A 194 -2.17 -23.98 -10.13
C PRO A 194 -3.44 -24.46 -9.41
N ALA A 195 -4.09 -25.47 -9.99
CA ALA A 195 -5.31 -26.06 -9.46
C ALA A 195 -5.20 -26.48 -8.00
N ASP A 196 -6.29 -26.29 -7.25
CA ASP A 196 -6.37 -26.62 -5.83
C ASP A 196 -5.31 -25.89 -4.97
N GLY A 197 -4.88 -24.71 -5.44
CA GLY A 197 -3.83 -23.90 -4.83
C GLY A 197 -4.35 -22.72 -3.99
N GLY A 198 -3.46 -21.73 -3.81
CA GLY A 198 -3.71 -20.52 -3.02
C GLY A 198 -4.93 -19.72 -3.49
N THR A 199 -5.03 -19.48 -4.79
CA THR A 199 -6.12 -18.70 -5.39
C THR A 199 -7.48 -19.36 -5.18
N ASP A 200 -7.58 -20.69 -5.34
CA ASP A 200 -8.81 -21.46 -5.14
C ASP A 200 -9.32 -21.32 -3.71
N TRP A 201 -8.44 -21.54 -2.73
CA TRP A 201 -8.78 -21.41 -1.32
C TRP A 201 -9.23 -19.99 -0.97
N LEU A 202 -8.50 -18.97 -1.44
CA LEU A 202 -8.82 -17.57 -1.14
C LEU A 202 -10.16 -17.16 -1.75
N ALA A 203 -10.42 -17.50 -3.01
CA ALA A 203 -11.69 -17.20 -3.66
C ALA A 203 -12.88 -17.89 -2.96
N ASP A 204 -12.70 -19.15 -2.53
CA ASP A 204 -13.70 -19.86 -1.72
C ASP A 204 -13.88 -19.24 -0.35
N PHE A 205 -12.80 -18.88 0.34
CA PHE A 205 -12.84 -18.25 1.65
C PHE A 205 -13.60 -16.91 1.58
N MET A 206 -13.30 -16.06 0.60
CA MET A 206 -14.02 -14.80 0.39
C MET A 206 -15.53 -15.02 0.20
N ARG A 207 -15.91 -16.00 -0.64
CA ARG A 207 -17.34 -16.36 -0.81
C ARG A 207 -17.99 -16.84 0.48
N GLN A 208 -17.30 -17.66 1.28
CA GLN A 208 -17.81 -18.16 2.57
C GLN A 208 -18.01 -17.02 3.58
N GLN A 209 -17.11 -16.04 3.59
CA GLN A 209 -17.24 -14.82 4.39
C GLN A 209 -18.28 -13.83 3.83
N LYS A 210 -18.88 -14.12 2.65
CA LYS A 210 -19.78 -13.21 1.91
C LYS A 210 -19.11 -11.88 1.58
N MET A 211 -17.81 -11.93 1.33
CA MET A 211 -16.98 -10.78 0.98
C MET A 211 -16.51 -10.90 -0.47
N THR A 212 -16.23 -9.76 -1.07
CA THR A 212 -15.64 -9.68 -2.40
C THR A 212 -14.23 -9.13 -2.32
N ALA A 213 -13.37 -9.53 -3.26
CA ALA A 213 -12.01 -9.03 -3.43
C ALA A 213 -11.69 -8.85 -4.91
N THR A 214 -10.67 -8.04 -5.19
CA THR A 214 -10.11 -7.91 -6.54
C THR A 214 -8.87 -8.79 -6.70
N PHE A 215 -8.93 -9.77 -7.60
CA PHE A 215 -7.78 -10.60 -7.97
C PHE A 215 -7.10 -9.98 -9.20
N PHE A 216 -5.86 -9.53 -9.05
CA PHE A 216 -5.03 -9.03 -10.14
C PHE A 216 -4.24 -10.19 -10.74
N VAL A 217 -4.70 -10.66 -11.89
CA VAL A 217 -4.15 -11.87 -12.50
C VAL A 217 -3.04 -11.55 -13.48
N LEU A 218 -2.04 -12.43 -13.52
CA LEU A 218 -1.05 -12.46 -14.59
C LEU A 218 -1.63 -13.20 -15.79
N GLY A 219 -1.53 -12.59 -16.98
CA GLY A 219 -2.03 -13.18 -18.22
C GLY A 219 -1.43 -14.56 -18.50
N LYS A 220 -0.13 -14.74 -18.23
CA LYS A 220 0.54 -16.05 -18.35
C LYS A 220 -0.02 -17.09 -17.39
N SER A 221 -0.17 -16.76 -16.10
CA SER A 221 -0.73 -17.67 -15.09
C SER A 221 -2.16 -18.08 -15.43
N LEU A 222 -2.98 -17.12 -15.90
CA LEU A 222 -4.33 -17.40 -16.38
C LEU A 222 -4.34 -18.34 -17.59
N GLN A 223 -3.46 -18.12 -18.56
CA GLN A 223 -3.32 -19.00 -19.73
C GLN A 223 -2.92 -20.43 -19.32
N GLU A 224 -1.98 -20.57 -18.38
CA GLU A 224 -1.55 -21.87 -17.85
C GLU A 224 -2.69 -22.57 -17.08
N ARG A 225 -3.48 -21.82 -16.31
CA ARG A 225 -4.68 -22.32 -15.63
C ARG A 225 -5.73 -22.83 -16.63
N LEU A 226 -5.96 -22.09 -17.72
CA LEU A 226 -6.89 -22.49 -18.77
C LEU A 226 -6.42 -23.75 -19.50
N ASN A 227 -5.13 -23.83 -19.81
CA ASN A 227 -4.54 -25.00 -20.47
C ASN A 227 -4.62 -26.27 -19.62
N SER A 228 -4.54 -26.13 -18.28
CA SER A 228 -4.61 -27.25 -17.34
C SER A 228 -6.03 -27.61 -16.90
N THR A 229 -7.01 -26.73 -17.15
CA THR A 229 -8.40 -26.94 -16.74
C THR A 229 -9.39 -26.63 -17.86
N SER A 230 -10.24 -25.60 -17.70
CA SER A 230 -11.22 -25.16 -18.68
C SER A 230 -11.67 -23.72 -18.39
N VAL A 231 -12.28 -23.06 -19.38
CA VAL A 231 -12.93 -21.75 -19.20
C VAL A 231 -13.98 -21.81 -18.08
N ALA A 232 -14.81 -22.86 -18.07
CA ALA A 232 -15.85 -23.03 -17.04
C ALA A 232 -15.27 -23.17 -15.62
N SER A 233 -14.13 -23.85 -15.47
CA SER A 233 -13.43 -23.97 -14.19
C SER A 233 -12.91 -22.62 -13.70
N VAL A 234 -12.33 -21.81 -14.58
CA VAL A 234 -11.82 -20.46 -14.25
C VAL A 234 -12.97 -19.49 -13.93
N GLN A 235 -14.08 -19.56 -14.66
CA GLN A 235 -15.28 -18.78 -14.34
C GLN A 235 -15.87 -19.16 -12.98
N ALA A 236 -15.90 -20.47 -12.66
CA ALA A 236 -16.34 -20.94 -11.35
C ALA A 236 -15.40 -20.47 -10.22
N LEU A 237 -14.08 -20.51 -10.45
CA LEU A 237 -13.06 -20.04 -9.51
C LEU A 237 -13.32 -18.61 -9.06
N TYR A 238 -13.54 -17.70 -10.01
CA TYR A 238 -13.73 -16.26 -9.72
C TYR A 238 -15.18 -15.85 -9.51
N ARG A 239 -16.14 -16.78 -9.44
CA ARG A 239 -17.55 -16.45 -9.20
C ARG A 239 -17.71 -15.55 -7.97
N GLN A 240 -18.44 -14.44 -8.13
CA GLN A 240 -18.67 -13.39 -7.12
C GLN A 240 -17.42 -12.60 -6.70
N GLN A 241 -16.31 -12.73 -7.41
CA GLN A 241 -15.10 -11.95 -7.19
C GLN A 241 -14.83 -11.03 -8.39
N CYS A 242 -14.01 -9.99 -8.20
CA CYS A 242 -13.58 -9.12 -9.28
C CYS A 242 -12.21 -9.54 -9.79
N VAL A 243 -11.97 -9.33 -11.09
CA VAL A 243 -10.70 -9.69 -11.73
C VAL A 243 -10.16 -8.48 -12.48
N GLY A 244 -9.05 -7.94 -11.97
CA GLY A 244 -8.20 -6.97 -12.65
C GLY A 244 -6.99 -7.66 -13.28
N ILE A 245 -6.13 -6.89 -13.95
CA ILE A 245 -4.94 -7.43 -14.63
C ILE A 245 -3.64 -6.94 -13.98
N GLN A 246 -2.62 -7.78 -13.95
CA GLN A 246 -1.27 -7.44 -13.49
C GLN A 246 -0.24 -7.45 -14.63
N GLY A 247 -0.72 -7.44 -15.88
CA GLY A 247 0.10 -7.64 -17.08
C GLY A 247 0.32 -9.12 -17.37
N TRP A 248 1.12 -9.42 -18.40
CA TRP A 248 1.31 -10.79 -18.88
C TRP A 248 2.25 -11.59 -17.99
N GLU A 249 3.35 -10.97 -17.56
CA GLU A 249 4.35 -11.53 -16.65
C GLU A 249 4.65 -10.52 -15.54
N TYR A 250 5.06 -11.03 -14.38
CA TYR A 250 5.47 -10.21 -13.23
C TYR A 250 6.83 -9.57 -13.51
N ARG A 251 6.82 -8.49 -14.30
CA ARG A 251 8.00 -7.74 -14.76
C ARG A 251 7.73 -6.25 -14.66
N SER A 252 8.77 -5.47 -14.39
CA SER A 252 8.66 -4.01 -14.29
C SER A 252 8.18 -3.35 -15.59
N HIS A 253 7.00 -2.74 -15.59
CA HIS A 253 6.46 -1.98 -16.74
C HIS A 253 7.13 -0.60 -16.91
N SER A 254 7.96 -0.15 -15.96
CA SER A 254 8.79 1.05 -16.13
C SER A 254 9.99 0.83 -17.06
N GLN A 255 10.48 -0.42 -17.16
CA GLN A 255 11.72 -0.74 -17.89
C GLN A 255 11.51 -1.70 -19.07
N TRP A 256 10.49 -2.56 -19.01
CA TRP A 256 10.24 -3.53 -20.07
C TRP A 256 9.77 -2.81 -21.35
N LEU A 257 10.34 -3.22 -22.50
CA LEU A 257 9.99 -2.69 -23.81
C LEU A 257 8.54 -3.02 -24.19
N ASP A 258 8.11 -4.27 -23.98
CA ASP A 258 6.80 -4.79 -24.41
C ASP A 258 5.70 -4.61 -23.35
N TRP A 259 5.86 -3.65 -22.44
CA TRP A 259 4.94 -3.44 -21.33
C TRP A 259 3.51 -3.14 -21.79
N GLN A 260 3.34 -2.47 -22.94
CA GLN A 260 2.01 -2.17 -23.50
C GLN A 260 1.31 -3.44 -24.01
N ASP A 261 2.02 -4.29 -24.76
CA ASP A 261 1.51 -5.59 -25.22
C ASP A 261 1.15 -6.48 -24.03
N SER A 262 2.00 -6.49 -22.99
CA SER A 262 1.75 -7.19 -21.73
C SER A 262 0.41 -6.81 -21.09
N VAL A 263 0.06 -5.52 -21.09
CA VAL A 263 -1.24 -5.04 -20.59
C VAL A 263 -2.37 -5.42 -21.55
N GLN A 264 -2.24 -5.10 -22.83
CA GLN A 264 -3.28 -5.30 -23.85
C GLN A 264 -3.69 -6.76 -23.99
N ARG A 265 -2.70 -7.66 -24.09
CA ARG A 265 -2.93 -9.10 -24.22
C ARG A 265 -3.60 -9.68 -22.97
N SER A 266 -3.22 -9.21 -21.79
CA SER A 266 -3.81 -9.66 -20.53
C SER A 266 -5.26 -9.18 -20.39
N ALA A 267 -5.54 -7.91 -20.71
CA ALA A 267 -6.89 -7.36 -20.74
C ALA A 267 -7.78 -8.16 -21.70
N ALA A 268 -7.31 -8.41 -22.93
CA ALA A 268 -8.05 -9.16 -23.93
C ALA A 268 -8.37 -10.60 -23.47
N LEU A 269 -7.40 -11.29 -22.85
CA LEU A 269 -7.61 -12.64 -22.32
C LEU A 269 -8.64 -12.65 -21.17
N VAL A 270 -8.50 -11.74 -20.20
CA VAL A 270 -9.43 -11.68 -19.06
C VAL A 270 -10.83 -11.29 -19.51
N GLN A 271 -10.98 -10.28 -20.36
CA GLN A 271 -12.29 -9.88 -20.89
C GLN A 271 -12.97 -11.01 -21.67
N HIS A 272 -12.19 -11.82 -22.41
CA HIS A 272 -12.73 -12.95 -23.16
C HIS A 272 -13.24 -14.07 -22.26
N VAL A 273 -12.51 -14.39 -21.18
CA VAL A 273 -12.77 -15.56 -20.32
C VAL A 273 -13.69 -15.23 -19.14
N LEU A 274 -13.57 -14.02 -18.60
CA LEU A 274 -14.11 -13.56 -17.32
C LEU A 274 -14.89 -12.24 -17.47
N ALA A 275 -15.62 -12.05 -18.56
CA ALA A 275 -16.34 -10.80 -18.87
C ALA A 275 -17.20 -10.28 -17.70
N ASP A 276 -17.92 -11.17 -17.00
CA ASP A 276 -18.80 -10.81 -15.88
C ASP A 276 -18.05 -10.41 -14.60
N ASN A 277 -16.77 -10.79 -14.49
CA ASN A 277 -15.92 -10.50 -13.33
C ASN A 277 -14.92 -9.37 -13.59
N PHE A 278 -14.71 -9.01 -14.85
CA PHE A 278 -13.67 -8.07 -15.25
C PHE A 278 -13.94 -6.69 -14.68
N VAL A 279 -12.96 -6.15 -13.95
CA VAL A 279 -12.91 -4.74 -13.56
C VAL A 279 -11.79 -4.05 -14.35
N PRO A 280 -11.98 -2.82 -14.86
CA PRO A 280 -11.01 -2.12 -15.70
C PRO A 280 -9.83 -1.55 -14.89
N LEU A 281 -9.22 -2.40 -14.06
CA LEU A 281 -8.11 -2.06 -13.18
C LEU A 281 -6.84 -2.81 -13.63
N PHE A 282 -5.76 -2.07 -13.78
CA PHE A 282 -4.43 -2.59 -13.96
C PHE A 282 -3.58 -2.33 -12.73
N ARG A 283 -2.90 -3.37 -12.23
CA ARG A 283 -1.90 -3.25 -11.18
C ARG A 283 -0.50 -3.48 -11.75
N PRO A 284 0.40 -2.49 -11.69
CA PRO A 284 1.77 -2.69 -12.14
C PRO A 284 2.54 -3.59 -11.17
N PRO A 285 3.26 -4.61 -11.64
CA PRO A 285 4.23 -5.35 -10.82
C PRO A 285 5.19 -4.39 -10.11
N TYR A 286 5.40 -4.59 -8.82
CA TYR A 286 6.20 -3.71 -7.94
C TYR A 286 5.70 -2.25 -7.82
N GLY A 287 4.53 -1.91 -8.37
CA GLY A 287 4.11 -0.50 -8.53
C GLY A 287 4.84 0.22 -9.68
N HIS A 288 5.70 -0.49 -10.43
CA HIS A 288 6.59 0.08 -11.43
C HIS A 288 5.86 0.37 -12.74
N ARG A 289 5.71 1.65 -13.06
CA ARG A 289 5.13 2.15 -14.32
C ARG A 289 5.85 3.40 -14.81
N ARG A 290 5.61 3.79 -16.05
CA ARG A 290 6.24 4.99 -16.62
C ARG A 290 5.43 6.23 -16.29
N ALA A 291 6.10 7.36 -16.09
CA ALA A 291 5.44 8.64 -15.84
C ALA A 291 4.52 9.08 -16.99
N ASP A 292 4.85 8.71 -18.23
CA ASP A 292 4.11 9.01 -19.45
C ASP A 292 3.04 7.94 -19.81
N SER A 293 2.79 6.97 -18.94
CA SER A 293 1.88 5.85 -19.24
C SER A 293 0.38 6.20 -19.11
N GLY A 294 0.02 7.37 -18.58
CA GLY A 294 -1.37 7.77 -18.33
C GLY A 294 -2.24 7.72 -19.59
N ASP A 295 -1.78 8.32 -20.69
CA ASP A 295 -2.53 8.36 -21.97
C ASP A 295 -2.79 6.98 -22.54
N PHE A 296 -1.83 6.06 -22.36
CA PHE A 296 -2.00 4.67 -22.76
C PHE A 296 -3.12 4.01 -21.97
N PHE A 297 -3.14 4.12 -20.64
CA PHE A 297 -4.17 3.50 -19.81
C PHE A 297 -5.56 4.07 -20.11
N ARG A 298 -5.69 5.39 -20.33
CA ARG A 298 -6.96 5.99 -20.79
C ARG A 298 -7.42 5.40 -22.12
N THR A 299 -6.51 5.23 -23.08
CA THR A 299 -6.82 4.64 -24.39
C THR A 299 -7.25 3.17 -24.28
N GLN A 300 -6.72 2.44 -23.29
CA GLN A 300 -7.14 1.08 -22.99
C GLN A 300 -8.38 0.99 -22.09
N HIS A 301 -8.97 2.13 -21.70
CA HIS A 301 -10.05 2.22 -20.73
C HIS A 301 -9.72 1.50 -19.41
N LEU A 302 -8.47 1.62 -18.95
CA LEU A 302 -7.98 1.06 -17.70
C LEU A 302 -7.59 2.17 -16.73
N ARG A 303 -7.72 1.90 -15.44
CA ARG A 303 -7.14 2.72 -14.37
C ARG A 303 -6.04 1.95 -13.67
N VAL A 304 -5.01 2.67 -13.22
CA VAL A 304 -3.93 2.09 -12.42
C VAL A 304 -4.41 1.95 -10.97
N SER A 305 -4.37 0.74 -10.43
CA SER A 305 -4.72 0.43 -9.04
C SER A 305 -3.45 0.08 -8.25
N LEU A 306 -3.01 1.02 -7.41
CA LEU A 306 -1.94 0.86 -6.43
C LEU A 306 -2.52 0.33 -5.10
N TRP A 307 -1.76 0.44 -4.02
CA TRP A 307 -2.16 0.09 -2.67
C TRP A 307 -1.47 1.00 -1.67
N ASN A 308 -1.98 1.03 -0.44
CA ASN A 308 -1.43 1.79 0.67
C ASN A 308 -1.19 0.92 1.92
N ILE A 309 -1.72 -0.31 1.93
CA ILE A 309 -1.51 -1.30 2.99
C ILE A 309 -0.94 -2.57 2.34
N ASP A 310 0.36 -2.78 2.53
CA ASP A 310 1.08 -3.94 2.03
C ASP A 310 1.25 -5.00 3.13
N ALA A 311 0.77 -6.21 2.87
CA ALA A 311 0.87 -7.34 3.78
C ALA A 311 2.29 -7.90 3.91
N GLU A 312 3.17 -7.68 2.92
CA GLU A 312 4.53 -8.21 2.89
C GLU A 312 4.54 -9.76 3.05
N ASP A 313 3.61 -10.44 2.38
CA ASP A 313 3.31 -11.86 2.57
C ASP A 313 4.02 -12.82 1.60
N ASP A 314 4.65 -12.31 0.54
CA ASP A 314 5.34 -13.09 -0.51
C ASP A 314 6.86 -13.17 -0.34
N ASN A 315 7.45 -12.37 0.55
CA ASN A 315 8.91 -12.28 0.75
C ASN A 315 9.53 -13.50 1.47
N GLY A 316 8.69 -14.41 2.00
CA GLY A 316 9.10 -15.62 2.72
C GLY A 316 9.75 -15.40 4.10
N ARG A 317 9.75 -14.17 4.61
CA ARG A 317 10.39 -13.78 5.88
C ARG A 317 9.44 -13.71 7.06
N LEU A 318 8.16 -13.40 6.81
CA LEU A 318 7.18 -13.16 7.86
C LEU A 318 6.34 -14.40 8.19
N THR A 319 5.94 -14.53 9.46
CA THR A 319 4.90 -15.47 9.89
C THR A 319 3.50 -14.94 9.58
N ALA A 320 2.48 -15.80 9.63
CA ALA A 320 1.10 -15.37 9.38
C ALA A 320 0.62 -14.35 10.42
N GLU A 321 1.03 -14.52 11.67
CA GLU A 321 0.76 -13.61 12.79
C GLU A 321 1.43 -12.25 12.55
N GLN A 322 2.72 -12.24 12.14
CA GLN A 322 3.42 -10.99 11.82
C GLN A 322 2.77 -10.23 10.67
N ILE A 323 2.29 -10.95 9.64
CA ILE A 323 1.58 -10.36 8.50
C ILE A 323 0.26 -9.73 8.98
N GLN A 324 -0.56 -10.48 9.72
CA GLN A 324 -1.82 -9.97 10.26
C GLN A 324 -1.61 -8.78 11.20
N ASP A 325 -0.59 -8.82 12.05
CA ASP A 325 -0.28 -7.74 12.99
C ASP A 325 0.21 -6.49 12.27
N ARG A 326 1.04 -6.64 11.24
CA ARG A 326 1.42 -5.53 10.35
C ARG A 326 0.18 -4.92 9.70
N VAL A 327 -0.63 -5.73 9.02
CA VAL A 327 -1.82 -5.25 8.31
C VAL A 327 -2.78 -4.54 9.25
N LEU A 328 -3.07 -5.10 10.43
CA LEU A 328 -3.96 -4.46 11.40
C LEU A 328 -3.39 -3.13 11.92
N THR A 329 -2.09 -3.05 12.17
CA THR A 329 -1.44 -1.79 12.59
C THR A 329 -1.52 -0.73 11.50
N LEU A 330 -1.31 -1.11 10.24
CA LEU A 330 -1.46 -0.21 9.10
C LEU A 330 -2.93 0.20 8.88
N MET A 331 -3.89 -0.69 9.08
CA MET A 331 -5.32 -0.36 9.04
C MET A 331 -5.71 0.65 10.13
N LEU A 332 -5.14 0.55 11.33
CA LEU A 332 -5.38 1.52 12.41
C LEU A 332 -4.75 2.89 12.12
N LEU A 333 -3.53 2.91 11.58
CA LEU A 333 -2.83 4.13 11.19
C LEU A 333 -3.55 4.85 10.04
N TRP A 334 -3.87 4.08 9.00
CA TRP A 334 -4.40 4.61 7.74
C TRP A 334 -5.89 4.73 7.68
N ARG A 335 -6.61 4.00 8.54
CA ARG A 335 -8.07 3.98 8.71
C ARG A 335 -8.88 3.64 7.47
N LYS A 336 -8.28 3.56 6.29
CA LYS A 336 -8.91 3.28 5.02
C LYS A 336 -7.85 2.83 4.02
N GLY A 337 -8.23 2.02 3.05
CA GLY A 337 -7.29 1.66 2.00
C GLY A 337 -7.51 0.34 1.28
N THR A 338 -6.60 0.09 0.36
CA THR A 338 -6.52 -1.20 -0.34
C THR A 338 -5.44 -2.04 0.33
N VAL A 339 -5.82 -3.21 0.82
CA VAL A 339 -4.95 -4.18 1.47
C VAL A 339 -4.50 -5.21 0.44
N ALA A 340 -3.21 -5.21 0.11
CA ALA A 340 -2.61 -6.10 -0.88
C ALA A 340 -2.03 -7.36 -0.22
N PHE A 341 -2.45 -8.52 -0.73
CA PHE A 341 -1.89 -9.85 -0.44
C PHE A 341 -1.51 -10.55 -1.75
N HIS A 342 -0.76 -11.65 -1.67
CA HIS A 342 -0.40 -12.47 -2.82
C HIS A 342 -1.10 -13.84 -2.75
N ASP A 343 -1.90 -14.19 -3.77
CA ASP A 343 -2.68 -15.44 -3.77
C ASP A 343 -1.92 -16.68 -4.24
N VAL A 344 -0.68 -16.51 -4.68
CA VAL A 344 0.24 -17.61 -4.96
C VAL A 344 1.03 -18.04 -3.72
N ALA A 345 0.96 -17.25 -2.63
CA ALA A 345 1.65 -17.53 -1.38
C ALA A 345 0.69 -18.17 -0.35
N ASN A 346 1.18 -19.19 0.38
CA ASN A 346 0.37 -19.87 1.40
C ASN A 346 0.10 -18.98 2.64
N LYS A 347 0.79 -17.84 2.77
CA LYS A 347 0.72 -16.98 3.97
C LYS A 347 -0.60 -16.23 4.07
N ALA A 348 -1.14 -15.73 2.96
CA ALA A 348 -2.45 -15.08 2.93
C ALA A 348 -3.56 -15.98 3.50
N GLN A 349 -3.52 -17.29 3.21
CA GLN A 349 -4.49 -18.27 3.70
C GLN A 349 -4.53 -18.38 5.23
N SER A 350 -3.41 -18.09 5.91
CA SER A 350 -3.33 -18.14 7.37
C SER A 350 -3.51 -16.75 8.01
N ALA A 351 -2.99 -15.70 7.39
CA ALA A 351 -3.05 -14.34 7.96
C ALA A 351 -4.45 -13.72 7.85
N LEU A 352 -5.15 -13.93 6.73
CA LEU A 352 -6.44 -13.29 6.49
C LEU A 352 -7.54 -13.74 7.49
N PRO A 353 -7.70 -15.04 7.82
CA PRO A 353 -8.65 -15.45 8.86
C PRO A 353 -8.37 -14.79 10.23
N LEU A 354 -7.10 -14.66 10.61
CA LEU A 354 -6.71 -13.99 11.85
C LEU A 354 -7.08 -12.50 11.80
N LEU A 355 -6.85 -11.84 10.67
CA LEU A 355 -7.18 -10.43 10.48
C LEU A 355 -8.68 -10.19 10.62
N LEU A 356 -9.50 -10.99 9.93
CA LEU A 356 -10.96 -10.87 9.99
C LEU A 356 -11.48 -11.17 11.40
N ALA A 357 -10.92 -12.17 12.09
CA ALA A 357 -11.30 -12.47 13.47
C ALA A 357 -10.97 -11.30 14.42
N ASN A 358 -9.77 -10.71 14.29
CA ASN A 358 -9.31 -9.61 15.14
C ASN A 358 -9.97 -8.25 14.84
N THR A 359 -10.75 -8.16 13.75
CA THR A 359 -11.44 -6.92 13.34
C THR A 359 -12.96 -7.06 13.26
N ALA A 360 -13.51 -8.24 13.55
CA ALA A 360 -14.93 -8.55 13.37
C ALA A 360 -15.89 -7.62 14.15
N GLN A 361 -15.44 -7.04 15.26
CA GLN A 361 -16.24 -6.19 16.13
C GLN A 361 -15.86 -4.70 16.04
N SER A 362 -14.93 -4.34 15.16
CA SER A 362 -14.48 -2.96 14.95
C SER A 362 -15.40 -2.15 14.03
N GLU A 363 -16.49 -2.77 13.52
CA GLU A 363 -17.43 -2.19 12.52
C GLU A 363 -16.71 -1.61 11.29
N LEU A 364 -15.70 -2.33 10.79
CA LEU A 364 -15.04 -1.96 9.55
C LEU A 364 -15.94 -2.26 8.35
N ILE A 365 -15.83 -1.43 7.32
CA ILE A 365 -16.49 -1.63 6.04
C ILE A 365 -15.51 -2.34 5.12
N TRP A 366 -15.86 -3.55 4.70
CA TRP A 366 -15.17 -4.23 3.62
C TRP A 366 -15.89 -3.94 2.31
N GLU A 367 -15.29 -3.07 1.49
CA GLU A 367 -15.90 -2.51 0.30
C GLU A 367 -16.11 -3.58 -0.79
N ASP A 368 -17.21 -3.43 -1.54
CA ASP A 368 -17.48 -4.29 -2.68
C ASP A 368 -16.45 -4.01 -3.78
N CYS A 369 -15.80 -5.04 -4.32
CA CYS A 369 -14.77 -4.88 -5.34
C CYS A 369 -15.27 -4.25 -6.65
N ARG A 370 -16.59 -4.20 -6.85
CA ARG A 370 -17.25 -3.54 -7.99
C ARG A 370 -17.41 -2.03 -7.78
N ASN A 371 -17.29 -1.54 -6.55
CA ASN A 371 -17.36 -0.13 -6.21
C ASN A 371 -16.00 0.54 -6.49
N ILE A 372 -15.70 0.74 -7.76
CA ILE A 372 -14.50 1.47 -8.20
C ILE A 372 -14.81 2.96 -8.06
N SER A 373 -14.27 3.61 -7.03
CA SER A 373 -14.49 5.05 -6.80
C SER A 373 -14.14 5.85 -8.06
N GLU A 374 -15.09 6.59 -8.62
CA GLU A 374 -14.82 7.51 -9.72
C GLU A 374 -13.80 8.57 -9.27
N ALA A 375 -12.83 8.91 -10.12
CA ALA A 375 -11.95 10.04 -9.81
C ALA A 375 -12.82 11.31 -9.73
N PRO A 376 -12.61 12.20 -8.75
CA PRO A 376 -13.14 13.55 -8.84
C PRO A 376 -12.64 14.16 -10.14
N VAL A 377 -13.55 14.61 -11.01
CA VAL A 377 -13.18 15.45 -12.16
C VAL A 377 -12.55 16.70 -11.57
N GLU A 378 -11.25 16.91 -11.77
CA GLU A 378 -10.62 18.21 -11.49
C GLU A 378 -11.36 19.25 -12.34
N GLN A 379 -12.22 20.03 -11.70
CA GLN A 379 -12.63 21.31 -12.27
C GLN A 379 -11.37 22.13 -12.36
N GLY A 380 -10.88 22.29 -13.60
CA GLY A 380 -9.66 23.02 -13.89
C GLY A 380 -9.66 24.37 -13.17
N LEU A 381 -8.53 24.67 -12.54
CA LEU A 381 -8.21 26.02 -12.13
C LEU A 381 -8.36 26.92 -13.37
N GLU A 382 -9.47 27.64 -13.45
CA GLU A 382 -9.61 28.76 -14.37
C GLU A 382 -8.47 29.73 -14.07
N SER A 383 -7.56 29.86 -15.03
CA SER A 383 -6.56 30.90 -15.04
C SER A 383 -7.27 32.24 -15.03
N SER A 384 -7.27 32.92 -13.88
CA SER A 384 -7.56 34.35 -13.82
C SER A 384 -6.40 35.08 -14.51
N GLU A 385 -6.50 35.26 -15.83
CA GLU A 385 -5.78 36.32 -16.53
C GLU A 385 -6.40 37.65 -16.07
N GLU A 386 -5.74 38.29 -15.09
CA GLU A 386 -5.94 39.70 -14.81
C GLU A 386 -5.57 40.52 -16.05
N ALA A 387 -6.58 41.09 -16.68
CA ALA A 387 -6.41 42.12 -17.69
C ALA A 387 -5.76 43.36 -17.06
N ALA A 388 -4.59 43.74 -17.57
CA ALA A 388 -3.97 45.03 -17.30
C ALA A 388 -4.91 46.17 -17.77
N PRO A 389 -5.07 47.26 -16.99
CA PRO A 389 -5.83 48.40 -17.48
C PRO A 389 -4.98 49.18 -18.48
N ASP A 390 -5.44 49.24 -19.72
CA ASP A 390 -5.05 50.27 -20.67
C ASP A 390 -5.42 51.63 -20.08
N GLY A 391 -4.45 52.55 -20.14
CA GLY A 391 -4.55 53.86 -19.53
C GLY A 391 -5.54 54.81 -20.21
N GLU A 392 -5.96 55.79 -19.42
CA GLU A 392 -6.11 57.20 -19.82
C GLU A 392 -5.68 58.09 -18.64
#